data_AF-T1BAK7-F1
#
_entry.id   AF-T1BAK7-F1
#
_cell.length_a   1.000
_cell.length_b   1.000
_cell.length_c   1.000
_cell.angle_alpha   90.00
_cell.angle_beta   90.00
_cell.angle_gamma   90.00
#
_symmetry.space_group_name_H-M   'P 1'
#
loop_
_entity.id
_entity.type
_entity.pdbx_description
1 polymer ?
#
loop_
_entity_poly.entity_id
_entity_poly.type
_entity_poly.pdbx_seq_one_letter_code
_entity_poly.pdbx_strand_id
1 'polypeptide(L)'
;RFLTPAEFASRFGVNPSTYARVLAWLKGGGLKVTQTGGARDWVGATGSVAQIESLVQVQIDKYQTKGVSFLANTTAPTVPAGDSIYTVVGLNTLQHFTPAPLGPPANAPRPSAPKPAQGTTTCATTLSCFYNPADLWSMYQMPPQNMGQGQQIGIFGEGQSSNVIADLRIFEQNNKLPQVPVTVIHVGPGPFTDNSGQIEWNLDTQASTGMAPDAYGVKLYFANSLTDASVESMFQAWVSDPTAPLQANASFGECETSPGNAVFGSPTTNP
;
A
#
# COMPACT_ATOMS: atom_id res chain seq x y z
N ARG A 1 -18.45 -19.23 3.92
CA ARG A 1 -18.52 -18.04 4.80
C ARG A 1 -17.09 -17.63 5.11
N PHE A 2 -16.73 -16.37 4.86
CA PHE A 2 -15.43 -15.80 5.23
C PHE A 2 -15.41 -15.39 6.71
N LEU A 3 -14.22 -15.24 7.29
CA LEU A 3 -14.04 -14.79 8.67
C LEU A 3 -14.05 -13.27 8.75
N THR A 4 -14.65 -12.72 9.78
CA THR A 4 -14.39 -11.33 10.22
C THR A 4 -12.97 -11.22 10.78
N PRO A 5 -12.39 -10.00 10.84
CA PRO A 5 -11.08 -9.80 11.48
C PRO A 5 -11.03 -10.33 12.93
N ALA A 6 -12.12 -10.19 13.70
CA ALA A 6 -12.21 -10.71 15.06
C ALA A 6 -12.24 -12.25 15.12
N GLU A 7 -12.98 -12.90 14.22
CA GLU A 7 -12.99 -14.37 14.12
C GLU A 7 -11.61 -14.90 13.69
N PHE A 8 -10.93 -14.21 12.76
CA PHE A 8 -9.55 -14.55 12.37
C PHE A 8 -8.60 -14.40 13.55
N ALA A 9 -8.62 -13.27 14.25
CA ALA A 9 -7.79 -13.00 15.43
C ALA A 9 -8.03 -14.00 16.57
N SER A 10 -9.26 -14.50 16.72
CA SER A 10 -9.58 -15.52 17.73
C SER A 10 -9.03 -16.90 17.36
N ARG A 11 -8.96 -17.23 16.06
CA ARG A 11 -8.59 -18.58 15.59
C ARG A 11 -7.11 -18.71 15.28
N PHE A 12 -6.52 -17.67 14.73
CA PHE A 12 -5.16 -17.67 14.18
C PHE A 12 -4.25 -16.58 14.77
N GLY A 13 -4.82 -15.65 15.53
CA GLY A 13 -4.03 -14.58 16.13
C GLY A 13 -3.08 -15.07 17.22
N VAL A 14 -2.03 -14.29 17.46
CA VAL A 14 -0.99 -14.61 18.45
C VAL A 14 -1.59 -14.66 19.86
N ASN A 15 -1.04 -15.53 20.71
CA ASN A 15 -1.46 -15.64 22.11
C ASN A 15 -1.33 -14.27 22.82
N PRO A 16 -2.36 -13.79 23.54
CA PRO A 16 -2.32 -12.49 24.22
C PRO A 16 -1.14 -12.31 25.17
N SER A 17 -0.68 -13.37 25.83
CA SER A 17 0.48 -13.31 26.73
C SER A 17 1.79 -13.11 25.97
N THR A 18 1.97 -13.75 24.82
CA THR A 18 3.13 -13.53 23.94
C THR A 18 3.13 -12.11 23.40
N TYR A 19 1.98 -11.64 22.93
CA TYR A 19 1.82 -10.27 22.45
C TYR A 19 2.15 -9.23 23.54
N ALA A 20 1.67 -9.45 24.77
CA ALA A 20 1.98 -8.56 25.89
C ALA A 20 3.48 -8.50 26.22
N ARG A 21 4.22 -9.62 26.09
CA ARG A 21 5.68 -9.63 26.25
C ARG A 21 6.39 -8.83 25.17
N VAL A 22 5.98 -8.95 23.90
CA VAL A 22 6.50 -8.13 22.79
C VAL A 22 6.26 -6.64 23.06
N LEU A 23 5.05 -6.26 23.48
CA LEU A 23 4.75 -4.86 23.83
C LEU A 23 5.60 -4.35 25.00
N ALA A 24 5.83 -5.18 26.02
CA ALA A 24 6.66 -4.83 27.17
C ALA A 24 8.13 -4.68 26.77
N TRP A 25 8.65 -5.56 25.91
CA TRP A 25 10.01 -5.47 25.37
C TRP A 25 10.24 -4.19 24.57
N LEU A 26 9.34 -3.87 23.63
CA LEU A 26 9.42 -2.63 22.84
C LEU A 26 9.41 -1.38 23.74
N LYS A 27 8.48 -1.32 24.71
CA LYS A 27 8.39 -0.21 25.67
C LYS A 27 9.59 -0.13 26.61
N GLY A 28 10.11 -1.28 27.05
CA GLY A 28 11.31 -1.38 27.88
C GLY A 28 12.57 -0.89 27.16
N GLY A 29 12.63 -1.05 25.84
CA GLY A 29 13.62 -0.43 24.95
C GLY A 29 13.45 1.07 24.74
N GLY A 30 12.41 1.68 25.33
CA GLY A 30 12.08 3.09 25.15
C GLY A 30 11.38 3.43 23.84
N LEU A 31 10.95 2.42 23.05
CA LEU A 31 10.19 2.65 21.83
C LEU A 31 8.72 2.97 22.15
N LYS A 32 8.13 3.83 21.32
CA LYS A 32 6.71 4.16 21.34
C LYS A 32 5.97 3.25 20.35
N VAL A 33 5.06 2.42 20.86
CA VAL A 33 4.12 1.66 20.03
C VAL A 33 3.16 2.62 19.33
N THR A 34 3.11 2.56 18.00
CA THR A 34 2.33 3.45 17.13
C THR A 34 1.13 2.76 16.53
N GLN A 35 1.22 1.46 16.26
CA GLN A 35 0.12 0.67 15.72
C GLN A 35 0.18 -0.77 16.22
N THR A 36 -0.95 -1.47 16.11
CA THR A 36 -1.12 -2.85 16.55
C THR A 36 -2.00 -3.59 15.55
N GLY A 37 -1.58 -4.78 15.12
CA GLY A 37 -2.38 -5.64 14.25
C GLY A 37 -3.57 -6.24 15.00
N GLY A 38 -4.72 -6.36 14.33
CA GLY A 38 -5.96 -6.88 14.92
C GLY A 38 -5.83 -8.34 15.39
N ALA A 39 -4.99 -9.13 14.73
CA ALA A 39 -4.69 -10.51 15.09
C ALA A 39 -3.51 -10.65 16.07
N ARG A 40 -2.97 -9.55 16.60
CA ARG A 40 -1.82 -9.51 17.53
C ARG A 40 -0.52 -10.09 16.94
N ASP A 41 -0.48 -10.27 15.63
CA ASP A 41 0.61 -10.81 14.82
C ASP A 41 1.58 -9.74 14.31
N TRP A 42 1.25 -8.47 14.52
CA TRP A 42 2.10 -7.35 14.12
C TRP A 42 2.04 -6.20 15.13
N VAL A 43 3.15 -5.49 15.31
CA VAL A 43 3.27 -4.27 16.12
C VAL A 43 4.14 -3.25 15.39
N GLY A 44 3.62 -2.04 15.18
CA GLY A 44 4.39 -0.89 14.75
C GLY A 44 4.93 -0.12 15.95
N ALA A 45 6.21 0.23 15.94
CA ALA A 45 6.84 1.06 16.97
C ALA A 45 7.87 2.03 16.37
N THR A 46 8.11 3.13 17.09
CA THR A 46 9.04 4.20 16.68
C THR A 46 9.93 4.62 17.85
N GLY A 47 11.14 5.08 17.53
CA GLY A 47 12.12 5.61 18.49
C GLY A 47 13.31 6.21 17.77
N SER A 48 14.30 6.70 18.52
CA SER A 48 15.56 7.15 17.94
C SER A 48 16.39 5.97 17.43
N VAL A 49 17.32 6.24 16.50
CA VAL A 49 18.26 5.24 15.99
C VAL A 49 18.98 4.54 17.15
N ALA A 50 19.49 5.29 18.13
CA ALA A 50 20.17 4.74 19.29
C ALA A 50 19.29 3.80 20.15
N GLN A 51 17.99 4.07 20.26
CA GLN A 51 17.06 3.18 20.96
C GLN A 51 16.84 1.88 20.18
N ILE A 52 16.69 1.97 18.86
CA ILE A 52 16.51 0.82 17.98
C ILE A 52 17.77 -0.06 17.99
N GLU A 53 18.95 0.52 17.78
CA GLU A 53 20.25 -0.16 17.82
C GLU A 53 20.46 -0.90 19.14
N SER A 54 20.17 -0.24 20.27
CA SER A 54 20.27 -0.86 21.59
C SER A 54 19.26 -1.99 21.78
N LEU A 55 18.03 -1.83 21.31
CA LEU A 55 16.97 -2.82 21.54
C LEU A 55 17.19 -4.10 20.72
N VAL A 56 17.55 -3.96 19.44
CA VAL A 56 17.70 -5.11 18.53
C VAL A 56 19.17 -5.46 18.23
N GLN A 57 20.12 -4.85 18.94
CA GLN A 57 21.55 -5.17 18.89
C GLN A 57 22.14 -5.08 17.47
N VAL A 58 21.87 -3.97 16.78
CA VAL A 58 22.44 -3.67 15.46
C VAL A 58 23.15 -2.32 15.48
N GLN A 59 23.86 -2.00 14.40
CA GLN A 59 24.30 -0.65 14.06
C GLN A 59 23.58 -0.22 12.79
N ILE A 60 23.04 1.00 12.77
CA ILE A 60 22.37 1.61 11.62
C ILE A 60 23.23 2.78 11.14
N ASP A 61 23.81 2.62 9.97
CA ASP A 61 24.66 3.63 9.35
C ASP A 61 23.97 4.29 8.15
N LYS A 62 24.52 5.43 7.76
CA LYS A 62 24.15 6.11 6.52
C LYS A 62 25.03 5.61 5.38
N TYR A 63 24.39 5.10 4.34
CA TYR A 63 25.03 4.63 3.12
C TYR A 63 24.65 5.51 1.93
N GLN A 64 25.41 5.37 0.84
CA GLN A 64 25.10 6.00 -0.43
C GLN A 64 25.43 5.05 -1.59
N THR A 65 24.49 4.88 -2.51
CA THR A 65 24.70 4.12 -3.74
C THR A 65 23.94 4.76 -4.89
N LYS A 66 24.58 4.87 -6.07
CA LYS A 66 23.95 5.46 -7.28
C LYS A 66 23.27 6.82 -7.04
N GLY A 67 23.82 7.64 -6.14
CA GLY A 67 23.27 8.96 -5.78
C GLY A 67 22.15 8.93 -4.73
N VAL A 68 21.67 7.77 -4.30
CA VAL A 68 20.65 7.62 -3.25
C VAL A 68 21.34 7.43 -1.90
N SER A 69 20.99 8.27 -0.92
CA SER A 69 21.39 8.09 0.48
C SER A 69 20.30 7.38 1.25
N PHE A 70 20.67 6.44 2.11
CA PHE A 70 19.74 5.63 2.89
C PHE A 70 20.35 5.21 4.23
N LEU A 71 19.50 4.78 5.16
CA LEU A 71 19.91 4.12 6.40
C LEU A 71 19.79 2.61 6.22
N ALA A 72 20.70 1.84 6.83
CA ALA A 72 20.60 0.38 6.89
C ALA A 72 21.40 -0.20 8.06
N ASN A 73 21.01 -1.38 8.51
CA ASN A 73 21.86 -2.28 9.29
C ASN A 73 22.62 -3.26 8.36
N THR A 74 23.77 -3.76 8.80
CA THR A 74 24.55 -4.78 8.06
C THR A 74 24.65 -6.12 8.80
N THR A 75 24.10 -6.20 10.00
CA THR A 75 24.02 -7.42 10.82
C THR A 75 22.58 -7.73 11.15
N ALA A 76 22.25 -9.02 11.31
CA ALA A 76 20.91 -9.45 11.68
C ALA A 76 20.49 -8.87 13.06
N PRO A 77 19.23 -8.43 13.21
CA PRO A 77 18.72 -7.99 14.51
C PRO A 77 18.51 -9.16 15.47
N THR A 78 18.79 -8.93 16.74
CA THR A 78 18.47 -9.84 17.84
C THR A 78 17.13 -9.49 18.46
N VAL A 79 16.34 -10.51 18.80
CA VAL A 79 15.02 -10.39 19.45
C VAL A 79 14.92 -11.33 20.64
N PRO A 80 14.00 -11.11 21.61
CA PRO A 80 13.80 -12.02 22.73
C PRO A 80 13.53 -13.46 22.28
N ALA A 81 14.28 -14.40 22.86
CA ALA A 81 14.06 -15.82 22.61
C ALA A 81 12.68 -16.27 23.10
N GLY A 82 12.03 -17.16 22.34
CA GLY A 82 10.76 -17.78 22.74
C GLY A 82 9.49 -16.96 22.46
N ASP A 83 9.60 -15.73 21.96
CA ASP A 83 8.44 -14.86 21.68
C ASP A 83 7.95 -14.91 20.21
N SER A 84 8.46 -15.85 19.41
CA SER A 84 8.04 -16.08 18.01
C SER A 84 8.03 -14.82 17.15
N ILE A 85 8.97 -13.88 17.37
CA ILE A 85 9.15 -12.74 16.49
C ILE A 85 9.84 -13.24 15.22
N TYR A 86 9.06 -13.36 14.14
CA TYR A 86 9.54 -13.89 12.88
C TYR A 86 10.38 -12.89 12.11
N THR A 87 10.11 -11.60 12.17
CA THR A 87 10.84 -10.59 11.37
C THR A 87 10.82 -9.22 12.05
N VAL A 88 11.83 -8.40 11.76
CA VAL A 88 11.88 -6.98 12.12
C VAL A 88 12.05 -6.19 10.84
N VAL A 89 10.99 -5.52 10.40
CA VAL A 89 10.95 -4.72 9.17
C VAL A 89 11.17 -3.24 9.50
N GLY A 90 11.82 -2.50 8.59
CA GLY A 90 12.03 -1.05 8.73
C GLY A 90 13.40 -0.65 9.29
N LEU A 91 14.37 -1.57 9.37
CA LEU A 91 15.76 -1.26 9.74
C LEU A 91 16.58 -0.67 8.59
N ASN A 92 15.99 -0.57 7.40
CA ASN A 92 16.57 0.11 6.26
C ASN A 92 15.56 1.04 5.57
N THR A 93 16.07 2.04 4.87
CA THR A 93 15.30 2.97 4.03
C THR A 93 15.76 2.95 2.58
N LEU A 94 16.41 1.86 2.17
CA LEU A 94 16.78 1.67 0.76
C LEU A 94 15.65 0.97 0.01
N GLN A 95 15.06 -0.03 0.67
CA GLN A 95 13.95 -0.83 0.16
C GLN A 95 12.66 -0.05 0.31
N HIS A 96 12.07 0.20 -0.84
CA HIS A 96 10.87 0.97 -1.01
C HIS A 96 10.12 0.36 -2.18
N PHE A 97 8.83 0.13 -1.97
CA PHE A 97 7.92 -0.14 -3.05
C PHE A 97 7.81 1.10 -3.92
N THR A 98 7.67 0.89 -5.22
CA THR A 98 7.47 1.95 -6.19
C THR A 98 6.27 1.60 -7.06
N PRO A 99 5.43 2.58 -7.43
CA PRO A 99 4.48 2.43 -8.52
C PRO A 99 5.19 1.97 -9.80
N ALA A 100 4.46 1.30 -10.68
CA ALA A 100 4.99 1.03 -12.01
C ALA A 100 5.29 2.36 -12.72
N PRO A 101 6.38 2.46 -13.50
CA PRO A 101 6.66 3.69 -14.25
C PRO A 101 5.50 4.00 -15.22
N LEU A 102 4.69 5.02 -14.89
CA LEU A 102 3.58 5.44 -15.73
C LEU A 102 4.06 6.37 -16.84
N GLY A 103 4.11 5.82 -18.05
CA GLY A 103 4.26 6.56 -19.30
C GLY A 103 5.69 6.66 -19.84
N PRO A 104 5.82 7.00 -21.14
CA PRO A 104 7.11 7.33 -21.72
C PRO A 104 7.67 8.62 -21.08
N PRO A 105 9.00 8.86 -21.10
CA PRO A 105 9.62 10.02 -20.44
C PRO A 105 8.92 11.33 -20.82
N ALA A 106 8.95 12.34 -19.93
CA ALA A 106 8.21 13.61 -20.00
C ALA A 106 8.24 14.38 -21.34
N ASN A 107 9.10 13.99 -22.30
CA ASN A 107 9.24 14.55 -23.64
C ASN A 107 8.61 13.70 -24.75
N ALA A 108 7.92 12.62 -24.43
CA ALA A 108 7.21 11.83 -25.43
C ALA A 108 6.02 12.64 -25.96
N PRO A 109 5.81 12.70 -27.28
CA PRO A 109 4.65 13.38 -27.85
C PRO A 109 3.39 12.81 -27.24
N ARG A 110 2.64 13.62 -26.48
CA ARG A 110 1.32 13.25 -25.98
C ARG A 110 0.43 13.12 -27.22
N PRO A 111 -0.03 11.92 -27.61
CA PRO A 111 -0.88 11.81 -28.79
C PRO A 111 -2.13 12.65 -28.54
N SER A 112 -2.40 13.63 -29.39
CA SER A 112 -3.62 14.43 -29.36
C SER A 112 -4.79 13.73 -30.05
N ALA A 113 -4.73 12.40 -30.12
CA ALA A 113 -5.71 11.61 -30.86
C ALA A 113 -7.07 11.67 -30.13
N PRO A 114 -8.15 12.12 -30.81
CA PRO A 114 -9.48 12.07 -30.25
C PRO A 114 -9.88 10.61 -29.96
N LYS A 115 -10.78 10.43 -29.00
CA LYS A 115 -11.45 9.13 -28.76
C LYS A 115 -11.92 8.57 -30.11
N PRO A 116 -11.61 7.33 -30.48
CA PRO A 116 -12.13 6.75 -31.71
C PRO A 116 -13.65 6.78 -31.72
N ALA A 117 -14.24 7.22 -32.82
CA ALA A 117 -15.66 7.05 -33.06
C ALA A 117 -15.99 5.54 -33.05
N GLN A 118 -17.09 5.15 -32.40
CA GLN A 118 -17.55 3.76 -32.40
C GLN A 118 -17.66 3.24 -33.84
N GLY A 119 -16.99 2.13 -34.14
CA GLY A 119 -17.08 1.45 -35.44
C GLY A 119 -15.94 1.72 -36.44
N THR A 120 -14.91 2.50 -36.09
CA THR A 120 -13.73 2.65 -36.96
C THR A 120 -12.57 1.73 -36.53
N THR A 121 -12.02 0.96 -37.47
CA THR A 121 -10.90 0.01 -37.25
C THR A 121 -9.52 0.67 -37.18
N THR A 122 -9.43 2.00 -37.24
CA THR A 122 -8.18 2.77 -37.29
C THR A 122 -7.34 2.71 -36.00
N CYS A 123 -7.89 2.24 -34.88
CA CYS A 123 -7.13 2.09 -33.63
C CYS A 123 -6.20 0.89 -33.58
N ALA A 124 -6.55 -0.21 -34.25
CA ALA A 124 -5.80 -1.46 -34.15
C ALA A 124 -4.43 -1.39 -34.82
N THR A 125 -4.24 -0.47 -35.77
CA THR A 125 -3.03 -0.39 -36.60
C THR A 125 -1.99 0.62 -36.11
N THR A 126 -2.34 1.51 -35.16
CA THR A 126 -1.46 2.63 -34.77
C THR A 126 -1.18 2.76 -33.27
N LEU A 127 -1.78 1.93 -32.39
CA LEU A 127 -1.64 2.03 -30.91
C LEU A 127 -1.91 3.46 -30.37
N SER A 128 -2.60 4.30 -31.13
CA SER A 128 -2.70 5.75 -30.89
C SER A 128 -4.01 6.17 -30.22
N CYS A 129 -4.80 5.22 -29.72
CA CYS A 129 -6.12 5.48 -29.16
C CYS A 129 -6.10 5.44 -27.63
N PHE A 130 -6.83 6.36 -27.02
CA PHE A 130 -7.11 6.36 -25.58
C PHE A 130 -8.40 5.58 -25.32
N TYR A 131 -8.34 4.70 -24.34
CA TYR A 131 -9.50 3.97 -23.83
C TYR A 131 -9.85 4.50 -22.45
N ASN A 132 -11.15 4.69 -22.20
CA ASN A 132 -11.64 4.87 -20.84
C ASN A 132 -12.09 3.51 -20.27
N PRO A 133 -12.33 3.41 -18.95
CA PRO A 133 -12.77 2.16 -18.33
C PRO A 133 -14.04 1.56 -18.97
N ALA A 134 -15.00 2.38 -19.42
CA ALA A 134 -16.19 1.89 -20.10
C ALA A 134 -15.88 1.23 -21.46
N ASP A 135 -14.83 1.65 -22.17
CA ASP A 135 -14.40 1.00 -23.40
C ASP A 135 -13.88 -0.43 -23.10
N LEU A 136 -13.21 -0.64 -21.95
CA LEU A 136 -12.68 -1.93 -21.51
C LEU A 136 -13.77 -2.96 -21.21
N TRP A 137 -14.99 -2.53 -20.86
CA TRP A 137 -16.11 -3.44 -20.62
C TRP A 137 -16.42 -4.31 -21.84
N SER A 138 -16.44 -3.71 -23.04
CA SER A 138 -16.66 -4.45 -24.28
C SER A 138 -15.48 -5.37 -24.62
N MET A 139 -14.25 -4.95 -24.30
CA MET A 139 -13.04 -5.73 -24.56
C MET A 139 -12.94 -6.98 -23.68
N TYR A 140 -13.25 -6.83 -22.39
CA TYR A 140 -13.26 -7.92 -21.42
C TYR A 140 -14.59 -8.66 -21.34
N GLN A 141 -15.58 -8.28 -22.16
CA GLN A 141 -16.91 -8.88 -22.21
C GLN A 141 -17.59 -8.89 -20.82
N MET A 142 -17.47 -7.78 -20.10
CA MET A 142 -18.01 -7.63 -18.75
C MET A 142 -19.55 -7.74 -18.76
N PRO A 143 -20.18 -8.44 -17.78
CA PRO A 143 -21.63 -8.55 -17.72
C PRO A 143 -22.30 -7.18 -17.51
N PRO A 144 -23.28 -6.76 -18.34
CA PRO A 144 -23.87 -5.40 -18.34
C PRO A 144 -24.44 -4.96 -16.98
N GLN A 145 -24.79 -5.91 -16.12
CA GLN A 145 -25.38 -5.67 -14.82
C GLN A 145 -24.37 -5.57 -13.67
N ASN A 146 -23.10 -5.97 -13.85
CA ASN A 146 -22.12 -6.06 -12.77
C ASN A 146 -21.27 -4.78 -12.66
N MET A 147 -21.91 -3.68 -12.26
CA MET A 147 -21.29 -2.35 -12.18
C MET A 147 -20.69 -2.05 -10.79
N GLY A 148 -20.57 -3.05 -9.90
CA GLY A 148 -20.04 -2.89 -8.54
C GLY A 148 -21.09 -2.68 -7.46
N GLN A 149 -22.37 -2.94 -7.75
CA GLN A 149 -23.46 -2.74 -6.79
C GLN A 149 -23.19 -3.48 -5.48
N GLY A 150 -23.36 -2.77 -4.36
CA GLY A 150 -23.16 -3.32 -3.03
C GLY A 150 -21.69 -3.62 -2.66
N GLN A 151 -20.73 -3.20 -3.49
CA GLN A 151 -19.29 -3.33 -3.22
C GLN A 151 -18.66 -1.99 -2.82
N GLN A 152 -17.62 -2.09 -2.02
CA GLN A 152 -16.64 -1.02 -1.78
C GLN A 152 -15.31 -1.41 -2.42
N ILE A 153 -14.46 -0.41 -2.65
CA ILE A 153 -13.13 -0.60 -3.22
C ILE A 153 -12.07 -0.04 -2.26
N GLY A 154 -11.10 -0.87 -1.88
CA GLY A 154 -9.89 -0.43 -1.19
C GLY A 154 -8.83 0.00 -2.19
N ILE A 155 -8.13 1.09 -1.92
CA ILE A 155 -6.96 1.50 -2.71
C ILE A 155 -5.83 1.81 -1.75
N PHE A 156 -4.69 1.19 -1.99
CA PHE A 156 -3.46 1.39 -1.24
C PHE A 156 -2.59 2.43 -1.93
N GLY A 157 -2.00 3.33 -1.17
CA GLY A 157 -1.11 4.36 -1.70
C GLY A 157 -0.35 5.11 -0.61
N GLU A 158 0.26 6.23 -0.97
CA GLU A 158 1.01 7.06 -0.02
C GLU A 158 0.72 8.56 -0.17
N GLY A 159 0.94 9.28 0.92
CA GLY A 159 1.04 10.73 0.92
C GLY A 159 -0.30 11.45 0.81
N GLN A 160 -0.34 12.48 -0.03
CA GLN A 160 -1.47 13.38 -0.17
C GLN A 160 -2.64 12.73 -0.90
N SER A 161 -3.83 12.85 -0.32
CA SER A 161 -5.08 12.32 -0.90
C SER A 161 -5.99 13.39 -1.49
N SER A 162 -5.85 14.66 -1.09
CA SER A 162 -6.77 15.74 -1.49
C SER A 162 -6.78 15.98 -3.00
N ASN A 163 -5.61 15.98 -3.62
CA ASN A 163 -5.48 16.19 -5.07
C ASN A 163 -6.02 14.97 -5.84
N VAL A 164 -5.78 13.76 -5.33
CA VAL A 164 -6.32 12.52 -5.92
C VAL A 164 -7.84 12.55 -5.95
N ILE A 165 -8.46 12.97 -4.84
CA ILE A 165 -9.92 13.10 -4.76
C ILE A 165 -10.43 14.20 -5.69
N ALA A 166 -9.74 15.34 -5.76
CA ALA A 166 -10.12 16.43 -6.67
C ALA A 166 -10.07 15.99 -8.14
N ASP A 167 -9.02 15.29 -8.54
CA ASP A 167 -8.85 14.75 -9.90
C ASP A 167 -9.90 13.65 -10.20
N LEU A 168 -10.23 12.81 -9.22
CA LEU A 168 -11.34 11.86 -9.34
C LEU A 168 -12.67 12.57 -9.65
N ARG A 169 -12.97 13.72 -9.02
CA ARG A 169 -14.21 14.47 -9.30
C ARG A 169 -14.26 14.99 -10.74
N ILE A 170 -13.12 15.43 -11.26
CA ILE A 170 -13.00 15.86 -12.65
C ILE A 170 -13.20 14.66 -13.59
N PHE A 171 -12.59 13.51 -13.28
CA PHE A 171 -12.76 12.28 -14.05
C PHE A 171 -14.22 11.81 -14.10
N GLU A 172 -14.90 11.76 -12.94
CA GLU A 172 -16.31 11.37 -12.84
C GLU A 172 -17.19 12.30 -13.68
N GLN A 173 -16.98 13.62 -13.57
CA GLN A 173 -17.71 14.61 -14.37
C GLN A 173 -17.50 14.39 -15.87
N ASN A 174 -16.25 14.24 -16.31
CA ASN A 174 -15.91 14.08 -17.73
C ASN A 174 -16.47 12.78 -18.32
N ASN A 175 -16.59 11.72 -17.51
CA ASN A 175 -17.10 10.42 -17.94
C ASN A 175 -18.58 10.21 -17.61
N LYS A 176 -19.26 11.22 -17.06
CA LYS A 176 -20.69 11.16 -16.66
C LYS A 176 -20.97 10.04 -15.66
N LEU A 177 -20.06 9.83 -14.73
CA LEU A 177 -20.17 8.84 -13.65
C LEU A 177 -20.77 9.49 -12.40
N PRO A 178 -21.47 8.72 -11.54
CA PRO A 178 -21.82 9.17 -10.20
C PRO A 178 -20.57 9.53 -9.39
N GLN A 179 -20.69 10.50 -8.48
CA GLN A 179 -19.61 10.77 -7.53
C GLN A 179 -19.59 9.70 -6.44
N VAL A 180 -18.54 8.88 -6.40
CA VAL A 180 -18.41 7.86 -5.36
C VAL A 180 -17.98 8.49 -4.03
N PRO A 181 -18.58 8.11 -2.89
CA PRO A 181 -18.07 8.51 -1.58
C PRO A 181 -16.65 8.01 -1.35
N VAL A 182 -15.75 8.88 -0.89
CA VAL A 182 -14.36 8.53 -0.58
C VAL A 182 -14.10 8.73 0.91
N THR A 183 -13.54 7.72 1.57
CA THR A 183 -13.00 7.80 2.93
C THR A 183 -11.50 7.63 2.88
N VAL A 184 -10.76 8.51 3.55
CA VAL A 184 -9.29 8.41 3.66
C VAL A 184 -8.93 7.86 5.02
N ILE A 185 -8.13 6.80 5.03
CA ILE A 185 -7.55 6.16 6.20
C ILE A 185 -6.04 6.38 6.10
N HIS A 186 -5.56 7.39 6.80
CA HIS A 186 -4.14 7.65 6.92
C HIS A 186 -3.50 6.67 7.91
N VAL A 187 -2.49 5.93 7.46
CA VAL A 187 -1.83 4.87 8.22
C VAL A 187 -0.38 5.25 8.49
N GLY A 188 0.08 5.10 9.73
CA GLY A 188 1.44 5.50 10.08
C GLY A 188 1.51 6.84 10.81
N PRO A 189 2.69 7.20 11.34
CA PRO A 189 2.95 8.57 11.75
C PRO A 189 2.96 9.49 10.52
N GLY A 190 2.29 10.64 10.61
CA GLY A 190 2.42 11.69 9.60
C GLY A 190 3.80 12.38 9.65
N PRO A 191 4.05 13.36 8.77
CA PRO A 191 3.08 13.97 7.85
C PRO A 191 2.89 13.19 6.53
N PHE A 192 1.70 13.26 5.95
CA PHE A 192 1.31 12.62 4.67
C PHE A 192 1.51 13.58 3.49
N THR A 193 2.77 13.99 3.27
CA THR A 193 3.09 15.10 2.35
C THR A 193 3.59 14.68 0.98
N ASP A 194 3.90 13.40 0.76
CA ASP A 194 4.34 12.92 -0.54
C ASP A 194 3.24 13.12 -1.60
N ASN A 195 3.60 13.60 -2.79
CA ASN A 195 2.68 13.73 -3.92
C ASN A 195 3.30 13.20 -5.21
N SER A 196 4.42 12.49 -5.13
CA SER A 196 5.15 11.94 -6.27
C SER A 196 4.39 10.79 -6.93
N GLY A 197 3.66 10.00 -6.14
CA GLY A 197 2.78 8.91 -6.62
C GLY A 197 1.40 9.35 -7.13
N GLN A 198 1.08 10.64 -7.14
CA GLN A 198 -0.28 11.14 -7.45
C GLN A 198 -0.86 10.57 -8.75
N ILE A 199 -0.04 10.44 -9.79
CA ILE A 199 -0.50 9.91 -11.08
C ILE A 199 -0.97 8.44 -10.99
N GLU A 200 -0.32 7.63 -10.14
CA GLU A 200 -0.75 6.25 -9.86
C GLU A 200 -2.07 6.25 -9.09
N TRP A 201 -2.16 7.04 -8.03
CA TRP A 201 -3.37 7.11 -7.21
C TRP A 201 -4.59 7.62 -7.99
N ASN A 202 -4.35 8.54 -8.93
CA ASN A 202 -5.34 8.96 -9.91
C ASN A 202 -5.76 7.79 -10.81
N LEU A 203 -4.81 7.04 -11.35
CA LEU A 203 -5.10 5.88 -12.18
C LEU A 203 -5.90 4.83 -11.41
N ASP A 204 -5.48 4.46 -10.20
CA ASP A 204 -6.13 3.46 -9.35
C ASP A 204 -7.57 3.82 -9.02
N THR A 205 -7.81 5.07 -8.60
CA THR A 205 -9.16 5.55 -8.28
C THR A 205 -10.04 5.61 -9.52
N GLN A 206 -9.55 6.19 -10.62
CA GLN A 206 -10.33 6.43 -11.82
C GLN A 206 -10.60 5.15 -12.61
N ALA A 207 -9.62 4.26 -12.73
CA ALA A 207 -9.79 2.97 -13.39
C ALA A 207 -10.76 2.08 -12.59
N SER A 208 -10.57 1.99 -11.26
CA SER A 208 -11.42 1.14 -10.42
C SER A 208 -12.87 1.59 -10.42
N THR A 209 -13.12 2.88 -10.20
CA THR A 209 -14.49 3.45 -10.14
C THR A 209 -15.12 3.57 -11.52
N GLY A 210 -14.33 3.77 -12.58
CA GLY A 210 -14.82 3.74 -13.95
C GLY A 210 -15.23 2.34 -14.40
N MET A 211 -14.55 1.29 -13.91
CA MET A 211 -14.95 -0.10 -14.15
C MET A 211 -16.13 -0.54 -13.28
N ALA A 212 -16.29 0.07 -12.10
CA ALA A 212 -17.33 -0.25 -11.12
C ALA A 212 -18.11 1.02 -10.67
N PRO A 213 -18.89 1.64 -11.57
CA PRO A 213 -19.52 2.94 -11.31
C PRO A 213 -20.65 2.92 -10.27
N ASP A 214 -21.17 1.73 -9.92
CA ASP A 214 -22.20 1.56 -8.89
C ASP A 214 -21.61 1.09 -7.54
N ALA A 215 -20.28 1.10 -7.38
CA ALA A 215 -19.65 0.89 -6.08
C ALA A 215 -20.11 1.98 -5.09
N TYR A 216 -20.48 1.58 -3.87
CA TYR A 216 -21.07 2.53 -2.91
C TYR A 216 -20.03 3.31 -2.10
N GLY A 217 -18.73 2.99 -2.27
CA GLY A 217 -17.67 3.74 -1.61
C GLY A 217 -16.26 3.28 -1.99
N VAL A 218 -15.30 4.19 -1.84
CA VAL A 218 -13.87 3.94 -1.94
C VAL A 218 -13.22 4.26 -0.60
N LYS A 219 -12.32 3.39 -0.13
CA LYS A 219 -11.46 3.61 1.02
C LYS A 219 -10.01 3.68 0.57
N LEU A 220 -9.40 4.85 0.75
CA LEU A 220 -7.98 5.08 0.50
C LEU A 220 -7.20 4.76 1.78
N TYR A 221 -6.48 3.65 1.81
CA TYR A 221 -5.53 3.35 2.88
C TYR A 221 -4.19 3.95 2.45
N PHE A 222 -3.88 5.14 2.95
CA PHE A 222 -2.70 5.89 2.53
C PHE A 222 -1.67 5.93 3.64
N ALA A 223 -0.50 5.35 3.38
CA ALA A 223 0.65 5.47 4.27
C ALA A 223 1.36 6.83 4.10
N ASN A 224 2.30 7.15 4.97
CA ASN A 224 3.15 8.34 4.80
C ASN A 224 4.24 8.13 3.73
N SER A 225 4.63 6.87 3.49
CA SER A 225 5.64 6.46 2.51
C SER A 225 5.38 5.02 2.03
N LEU A 226 6.05 4.60 0.96
CA LEU A 226 6.10 3.20 0.48
C LEU A 226 7.35 2.43 0.93
N THR A 227 7.94 2.81 2.07
CA THR A 227 8.90 1.93 2.79
C THR A 227 8.21 0.63 3.20
N ASP A 228 8.96 -0.46 3.32
CA ASP A 228 8.40 -1.77 3.71
C ASP A 228 7.60 -1.71 5.02
N ALA A 229 8.10 -0.98 6.02
CA ALA A 229 7.40 -0.84 7.31
C ALA A 229 6.07 -0.07 7.18
N SER A 230 6.00 0.91 6.28
CA SER A 230 4.79 1.69 6.02
C SER A 230 3.79 0.90 5.18
N VAL A 231 4.26 0.13 4.20
CA VAL A 231 3.44 -0.79 3.41
C VAL A 231 2.85 -1.89 4.28
N GLU A 232 3.65 -2.50 5.15
CA GLU A 232 3.16 -3.50 6.12
C GLU A 232 2.09 -2.88 7.03
N SER A 233 2.37 -1.69 7.60
CA SER A 233 1.39 -0.98 8.44
C SER A 233 0.07 -0.74 7.71
N MET A 234 0.14 -0.37 6.42
CA MET A 234 -1.01 -0.10 5.56
C MET A 234 -1.85 -1.35 5.30
N PHE A 235 -1.22 -2.48 4.96
CA PHE A 235 -1.95 -3.75 4.82
C PHE A 235 -2.56 -4.21 6.15
N GLN A 236 -1.82 -4.06 7.25
CA GLN A 236 -2.29 -4.38 8.59
C GLN A 236 -3.53 -3.56 8.98
N ALA A 237 -3.58 -2.28 8.61
CA ALA A 237 -4.73 -1.42 8.83
C ALA A 237 -5.97 -1.90 8.04
N TRP A 238 -5.80 -2.37 6.80
CA TRP A 238 -6.90 -2.90 5.99
C TRP A 238 -7.42 -4.24 6.53
N VAL A 239 -6.55 -5.22 6.78
CA VAL A 239 -6.99 -6.55 7.27
C VAL A 239 -7.57 -6.50 8.68
N SER A 240 -7.24 -5.46 9.46
CA SER A 240 -7.78 -5.24 10.81
C SER A 240 -9.07 -4.43 10.83
N ASP A 241 -9.43 -3.73 9.74
CA ASP A 241 -10.63 -2.89 9.68
C ASP A 241 -11.89 -3.77 9.48
N PRO A 242 -12.83 -3.82 10.46
CA PRO A 242 -14.05 -4.63 10.34
C PRO A 242 -15.02 -4.12 9.27
N THR A 243 -14.78 -2.92 8.75
CA THR A 243 -15.55 -2.28 7.68
C THR A 243 -14.75 -2.20 6.37
N ALA A 244 -13.59 -2.87 6.29
CA ALA A 244 -12.74 -2.86 5.12
C ALA A 244 -13.49 -3.33 3.85
N PRO A 245 -13.18 -2.75 2.68
CA PRO A 245 -13.63 -3.29 1.41
C PRO A 245 -13.10 -4.72 1.25
N LEU A 246 -13.91 -5.63 0.72
CA LEU A 246 -13.51 -7.04 0.51
C LEU A 246 -12.52 -7.21 -0.67
N GLN A 247 -12.32 -6.15 -1.44
CA GLN A 247 -11.39 -6.07 -2.56
C GLN A 247 -10.55 -4.81 -2.42
N ALA A 248 -9.27 -4.91 -2.74
CA ALA A 248 -8.36 -3.78 -2.72
C ALA A 248 -7.39 -3.84 -3.89
N ASN A 249 -6.90 -2.67 -4.28
CA ASN A 249 -5.90 -2.48 -5.31
C ASN A 249 -4.61 -1.91 -4.69
N ALA A 250 -3.47 -2.49 -5.06
CA ALA A 250 -2.13 -2.02 -4.75
C ALA A 250 -1.31 -2.04 -6.05
N SER A 251 -1.15 -0.88 -6.68
CA SER A 251 -0.41 -0.75 -7.94
C SER A 251 1.04 -0.30 -7.72
N PHE A 252 1.72 -0.95 -6.77
CA PHE A 252 3.13 -0.73 -6.46
C PHE A 252 3.82 -2.06 -6.16
N GLY A 253 5.13 -2.09 -6.32
CA GLY A 253 5.93 -3.30 -6.16
C GLY A 253 7.39 -2.99 -5.86
N GLU A 254 8.11 -4.02 -5.44
CA GLU A 254 9.56 -4.03 -5.34
C GLU A 254 10.12 -5.39 -5.81
N CYS A 255 11.45 -5.50 -5.90
CA CYS A 255 12.09 -6.76 -6.24
C CYS A 255 12.03 -7.75 -5.06
N GLU A 256 11.40 -8.91 -5.25
CA GLU A 256 11.13 -9.91 -4.19
C GLU A 256 12.37 -10.45 -3.46
N THR A 257 13.57 -10.29 -4.01
CA THR A 257 14.83 -10.70 -3.37
C THR A 257 15.24 -9.81 -2.18
N SER A 258 14.54 -8.70 -1.97
CA SER A 258 14.91 -7.64 -1.04
C SER A 258 14.42 -7.85 0.42
N PRO A 259 13.14 -8.14 0.71
CA PRO A 259 12.65 -8.14 2.10
C PRO A 259 12.95 -9.45 2.87
N GLY A 260 13.48 -10.49 2.22
CA GLY A 260 13.65 -11.84 2.78
C GLY A 260 15.08 -12.26 3.15
N ASN A 261 16.09 -11.39 3.06
CA ASN A 261 17.47 -11.81 3.36
C ASN A 261 17.76 -11.79 4.87
N ALA A 262 18.71 -12.60 5.36
CA ALA A 262 18.98 -12.72 6.81
C ALA A 262 19.47 -11.42 7.50
N VAL A 263 19.80 -10.39 6.73
CA VAL A 263 20.26 -9.09 7.24
C VAL A 263 19.08 -8.11 7.41
N PHE A 264 18.08 -8.19 6.53
CA PHE A 264 16.88 -7.33 6.52
C PHE A 264 15.59 -8.07 6.93
N GLY A 265 15.65 -9.39 7.11
CA GLY A 265 14.56 -10.31 7.38
C GLY A 265 14.93 -11.39 8.41
N SER A 266 14.03 -12.35 8.60
CA SER A 266 13.84 -13.17 9.81
C SER A 266 15.06 -13.47 10.72
N PRO A 267 15.03 -13.07 12.02
CA PRO A 267 16.02 -13.49 13.03
C PRO A 267 16.02 -14.99 13.31
N THR A 268 14.95 -15.69 12.95
CA THR A 268 14.72 -17.10 13.36
C THR A 268 15.19 -18.12 12.34
N THR A 269 15.50 -17.71 11.11
CA THR A 269 15.91 -18.63 10.04
C THR A 269 17.41 -18.86 9.94
N ASN A 270 18.23 -18.29 10.84
CA ASN A 270 19.65 -18.61 10.90
C ASN A 270 20.24 -18.36 12.31
N PRO A 271 20.39 -19.40 13.17
CA PRO A 271 21.05 -19.26 14.47
C PRO A 271 22.56 -18.94 14.35
#